data_AF-A0A0Q2LIE3-F1
#
_entry.id   AF-A0A0Q2LIE3-F1
#
_cell.length_a   1.000
_cell.length_b   1.000
_cell.length_c   1.000
_cell.angle_alpha   90.00
_cell.angle_beta   90.00
_cell.angle_gamma   90.00
#
_symmetry.space_group_name_H-M   'P 1'
#
loop_
_entity.id
_entity.type
_entity.pdbx_description
1 polymer ?
#
loop_
_entity_poly.entity_id
_entity_poly.type
_entity_poly.pdbx_seq_one_letter_code
_entity_poly.pdbx_strand_id
1 'polypeptide(L)'
;MDLAETIIPRSDQINSEDLLTGPRTITITAVKRGTDEQPVDIVTAEFGPARPYKPSKTMRRVLVAAWGTDAQAYVGRRLVIYRDPEITFGKDKVGGIRISAMSDISARLSVALTVTRGRRAPFIVEPLPSAGITAADAADFERRIADANTIQDLDAIGRDLKARDLGSHRGHLQSAWKDRRAAVTSSVSSPQKEDAGKAEAAADVAPAEPSPADVTMATPQQLKRLNAIRQAEKWEADDEWRAYVQALTGAEVAADGQLTETQAQAVIDEFGADQ
;
A
#
# COMPACT_ATOMS: atom_id res chain seq x y z
N MET A 1 -13.97 -28.67 14.74
CA MET A 1 -15.32 -28.18 15.06
C MET A 1 -15.12 -26.86 15.78
N ASP A 2 -15.54 -25.75 15.18
CA ASP A 2 -15.51 -24.44 15.83
C ASP A 2 -16.83 -24.28 16.63
N LEU A 3 -16.71 -24.17 17.95
CA LEU A 3 -17.88 -24.01 18.83
C LEU A 3 -18.59 -22.66 18.61
N ALA A 4 -17.90 -21.67 18.03
CA ALA A 4 -18.48 -20.37 17.73
C ALA A 4 -19.67 -20.46 16.75
N GLU A 5 -19.66 -21.43 15.84
CA GLU A 5 -20.76 -21.64 14.88
C GLU A 5 -22.04 -22.15 15.56
N THR A 6 -21.91 -22.86 16.67
CA THR A 6 -23.04 -23.50 17.38
C THR A 6 -23.82 -22.55 18.28
N ILE A 7 -23.21 -21.41 18.64
CA ILE A 7 -23.80 -20.40 19.51
C ILE A 7 -24.36 -19.20 18.73
N ILE A 8 -24.32 -19.25 17.39
CA ILE A 8 -24.87 -18.19 16.55
C ILE A 8 -26.39 -18.12 16.79
N PRO A 9 -26.92 -16.99 17.32
CA PRO A 9 -28.36 -16.84 17.51
C PRO A 9 -29.07 -16.90 16.16
N ARG A 10 -30.27 -17.51 16.12
CA ARG A 10 -31.18 -17.34 14.97
C ARG A 10 -31.67 -15.89 14.95
N SER A 11 -30.92 -15.03 14.26
CA SER A 11 -31.19 -13.62 14.12
C SER A 11 -31.14 -13.24 12.65
N ASP A 12 -32.02 -12.34 12.24
CA ASP A 12 -32.07 -11.73 10.90
C ASP A 12 -31.05 -10.59 10.74
N GLN A 13 -30.15 -10.42 11.71
CA GLN A 13 -29.10 -9.41 11.72
C GLN A 13 -27.86 -9.91 12.48
N ILE A 14 -26.74 -9.20 12.29
CA ILE A 14 -25.55 -9.37 13.14
C ILE A 14 -25.87 -8.84 14.54
N ASN A 15 -25.59 -9.64 15.57
CA ASN A 15 -25.72 -9.23 16.96
C ASN A 15 -24.37 -8.78 17.52
N SER A 16 -24.39 -7.96 18.56
CA SER A 16 -23.15 -7.52 19.22
C SER A 16 -22.40 -8.69 19.87
N GLU A 17 -23.10 -9.75 20.27
CA GLU A 17 -22.53 -10.96 20.85
C GLU A 17 -21.69 -11.78 19.87
N ASP A 18 -21.98 -11.71 18.56
CA ASP A 18 -21.16 -12.37 17.53
C ASP A 18 -19.72 -11.82 17.48
N LEU A 19 -19.50 -10.64 18.06
CA LEU A 19 -18.22 -9.94 18.12
C LEU A 19 -17.55 -10.03 19.50
N LEU A 20 -18.02 -10.94 20.38
CA LEU A 20 -17.39 -11.22 21.67
C LEU A 20 -15.95 -11.71 21.53
N THR A 21 -15.66 -12.44 20.46
CA THR A 21 -14.31 -12.96 20.17
C THR A 21 -13.34 -11.87 19.70
N GLY A 22 -13.84 -10.67 19.40
CA GLY A 22 -13.05 -9.52 18.98
C GLY A 22 -13.59 -8.82 17.73
N PRO A 23 -12.90 -7.75 17.29
CA PRO A 23 -13.25 -7.02 16.07
C PRO A 23 -13.19 -7.92 14.84
N ARG A 24 -14.09 -7.70 13.88
CA ARG A 24 -14.11 -8.40 12.59
C ARG A 24 -14.08 -7.42 11.44
N THR A 25 -13.22 -7.69 10.46
CA THR A 25 -13.22 -7.00 9.18
C THR A 25 -14.34 -7.58 8.33
N ILE A 26 -15.20 -6.71 7.80
CA ILE A 26 -16.31 -7.06 6.93
C ILE A 26 -16.21 -6.33 5.59
N THR A 27 -16.68 -6.97 4.52
CA THR A 27 -16.70 -6.45 3.17
C THR A 27 -18.14 -6.24 2.72
N ILE A 28 -18.49 -5.02 2.30
CA ILE A 28 -19.85 -4.67 1.91
C ILE A 28 -20.13 -5.19 0.51
N THR A 29 -21.14 -6.06 0.36
CA THR A 29 -21.53 -6.62 -0.95
C THR A 29 -22.80 -5.98 -1.50
N ALA A 30 -23.69 -5.48 -0.63
CA ALA A 30 -24.86 -4.74 -1.03
C ALA A 30 -25.36 -3.85 0.12
N VAL A 31 -26.00 -2.73 -0.22
CA VAL A 31 -26.74 -1.91 0.76
C VAL A 31 -28.19 -1.83 0.34
N LYS A 32 -29.09 -2.17 1.25
CA LYS A 32 -30.54 -2.18 1.04
C LYS A 32 -31.22 -1.21 2.00
N ARG A 33 -32.38 -0.70 1.59
CA ARG A 33 -33.27 0.05 2.45
C ARG A 33 -33.98 -0.94 3.39
N GLY A 34 -33.89 -0.70 4.68
CA GLY A 34 -34.60 -1.45 5.71
C GLY A 34 -35.93 -0.79 6.10
N THR A 35 -36.37 -0.99 7.34
CA THR A 35 -37.63 -0.45 7.90
C THR A 35 -37.46 0.98 8.42
N ASP A 36 -38.56 1.65 8.80
CA ASP A 36 -38.49 3.02 9.36
C ASP A 36 -37.63 3.10 10.64
N GLU A 37 -37.65 2.05 11.46
CA GLU A 37 -36.84 1.95 12.68
C GLU A 37 -35.37 1.61 12.38
N GLN A 38 -35.14 0.74 11.38
CA GLN A 38 -33.83 0.28 10.94
C GLN A 38 -33.65 0.54 9.43
N PRO A 39 -33.36 1.78 9.02
CA PRO A 39 -33.50 2.22 7.63
C PRO A 39 -32.45 1.67 6.66
N VAL A 40 -31.40 1.02 7.15
CA VAL A 40 -30.26 0.61 6.33
C VAL A 40 -29.82 -0.79 6.73
N ASP A 41 -29.79 -1.68 5.73
CA ASP A 41 -29.27 -3.03 5.84
C ASP A 41 -28.01 -3.14 4.99
N ILE A 42 -26.86 -3.39 5.63
CA ILE A 42 -25.58 -3.57 4.95
C ILE A 42 -25.30 -5.08 4.88
N VAL A 43 -25.41 -5.64 3.68
CA VAL A 43 -25.05 -7.04 3.44
C VAL A 43 -23.54 -7.15 3.36
N THR A 44 -22.99 -8.14 4.07
CA THR A 44 -21.55 -8.38 4.14
C THR A 44 -21.19 -9.73 3.52
N ALA A 45 -19.96 -9.87 3.02
CA ALA A 45 -19.48 -11.13 2.47
C ALA A 45 -19.36 -12.22 3.56
N GLU A 46 -18.99 -11.81 4.76
CA GLU A 46 -18.62 -12.70 5.87
C GLU A 46 -19.84 -13.25 6.61
N PHE A 47 -20.94 -12.48 6.68
CA PHE A 47 -22.18 -12.92 7.33
C PHE A 47 -23.32 -13.21 6.33
N GLY A 48 -23.13 -12.85 5.06
CA GLY A 48 -24.08 -13.10 3.98
C GLY A 48 -25.36 -12.24 4.05
N PRO A 49 -26.30 -12.46 3.11
CA PRO A 49 -27.54 -11.69 3.00
C PRO A 49 -28.56 -11.99 4.11
N ALA A 50 -28.42 -13.12 4.80
CA ALA A 50 -29.34 -13.53 5.87
C ALA A 50 -29.13 -12.74 7.17
N ARG A 51 -27.92 -12.19 7.37
CA ARG A 51 -27.53 -11.49 8.59
C ARG A 51 -26.84 -10.16 8.24
N PRO A 52 -27.56 -9.18 7.69
CA PRO A 52 -27.00 -7.86 7.42
C PRO A 52 -26.55 -7.16 8.71
N TYR A 53 -25.55 -6.31 8.57
CA TYR A 53 -25.22 -5.31 9.57
C TYR A 53 -26.21 -4.15 9.48
N LYS A 54 -26.94 -3.89 10.57
CA LYS A 54 -27.89 -2.78 10.68
C LYS A 54 -27.28 -1.66 11.55
N PRO A 55 -26.59 -0.66 10.96
CA PRO A 55 -25.87 0.36 11.73
C PRO A 55 -26.82 1.26 12.52
N SER A 56 -26.44 1.60 13.76
CA SER A 56 -27.14 2.58 14.59
C SER A 56 -27.13 3.98 13.96
N LYS A 57 -28.04 4.87 14.37
CA LYS A 57 -28.09 6.27 13.87
C LYS A 57 -26.73 6.97 13.96
N THR A 58 -26.01 6.71 15.04
CA THR A 58 -24.68 7.26 15.28
C THR A 58 -23.66 6.70 14.28
N MET A 59 -23.66 5.39 14.02
CA MET A 59 -22.77 4.79 13.02
C MET A 59 -23.14 5.18 11.59
N ARG A 60 -24.43 5.39 11.27
CA ARG A 60 -24.85 5.95 9.98
C ARG A 60 -24.27 7.35 9.74
N ARG A 61 -24.16 8.20 10.77
CA ARG A 61 -23.51 9.51 10.65
C ARG A 61 -22.01 9.38 10.34
N VAL A 62 -21.35 8.38 10.92
CA VAL A 62 -19.94 8.10 10.63
C VAL A 62 -19.77 7.64 9.18
N LEU A 63 -20.61 6.72 8.71
CA LEU A 63 -20.61 6.25 7.32
C LEU A 63 -20.80 7.41 6.33
N VAL A 64 -21.79 8.27 6.59
CA VAL A 64 -22.06 9.45 5.73
C VAL A 64 -20.91 10.46 5.78
N ALA A 65 -20.30 10.68 6.94
CA ALA A 65 -19.15 11.58 7.07
C ALA A 65 -17.91 11.05 6.33
N ALA A 66 -17.71 9.73 6.29
CA ALA A 66 -16.59 9.10 5.61
C ALA A 66 -16.79 9.00 4.09
N TRP A 67 -17.98 8.57 3.65
CA TRP A 67 -18.21 8.09 2.29
C TRP A 67 -19.31 8.84 1.53
N GLY A 68 -19.94 9.84 2.15
CA GLY A 68 -21.04 10.59 1.55
C GLY A 68 -22.38 9.89 1.71
N THR A 69 -23.46 10.50 1.19
CA THR A 69 -24.83 10.02 1.39
C THR A 69 -25.26 8.91 0.42
N ASP A 70 -24.48 8.65 -0.62
CA ASP A 70 -24.78 7.61 -1.60
C ASP A 70 -24.42 6.22 -1.04
N ALA A 71 -25.43 5.46 -0.65
CA ALA A 71 -25.27 4.12 -0.12
C ALA A 71 -24.76 3.10 -1.14
N GLN A 72 -24.97 3.33 -2.46
CA GLN A 72 -24.48 2.40 -3.49
C GLN A 72 -22.96 2.48 -3.63
N ALA A 73 -22.38 3.66 -3.40
CA ALA A 73 -20.93 3.86 -3.40
C ALA A 73 -20.20 3.06 -2.32
N TYR A 74 -20.92 2.47 -1.34
CA TYR A 74 -20.32 1.72 -0.23
C TYR A 74 -20.00 0.27 -0.62
N VAL A 75 -20.57 -0.24 -1.72
CA VAL A 75 -20.32 -1.60 -2.18
C VAL A 75 -18.85 -1.78 -2.55
N GLY A 76 -18.25 -2.88 -2.11
CA GLY A 76 -16.82 -3.18 -2.28
C GLY A 76 -15.92 -2.60 -1.18
N ARG A 77 -16.42 -1.66 -0.36
CA ARG A 77 -15.65 -1.10 0.77
C ARG A 77 -15.67 -2.03 1.98
N ARG A 78 -14.70 -1.84 2.86
CA ARG A 78 -14.50 -2.64 4.07
C ARG A 78 -14.64 -1.83 5.35
N LEU A 79 -15.13 -2.48 6.39
CA LEU A 79 -15.28 -1.92 7.74
C LEU A 79 -14.66 -2.89 8.74
N VAL A 80 -14.09 -2.38 9.84
CA VAL A 80 -13.86 -3.20 11.04
C VAL A 80 -14.94 -2.86 12.04
N ILE A 81 -15.76 -3.86 12.35
CA ILE A 81 -16.81 -3.76 13.35
C ILE A 81 -16.38 -4.44 14.65
N TYR A 82 -16.77 -3.87 15.78
CA TYR A 82 -16.46 -4.40 17.10
C TYR A 82 -17.63 -4.22 18.06
N ARG A 83 -17.64 -5.01 19.14
CA ARG A 83 -18.57 -4.85 20.26
C ARG A 83 -18.07 -3.77 21.21
N ASP A 84 -18.85 -2.71 21.38
CA ASP A 84 -18.68 -1.73 22.45
C ASP A 84 -19.61 -2.09 23.62
N PRO A 85 -19.07 -2.55 24.77
CA PRO A 85 -19.88 -2.94 25.94
C PRO A 85 -20.46 -1.74 26.69
N GLU A 86 -20.01 -0.51 26.44
CA GLU A 86 -20.46 0.68 27.16
C GLU A 86 -21.77 1.26 26.61
N ILE A 87 -22.27 0.75 25.48
CA ILE A 87 -23.55 1.18 24.91
C ILE A 87 -24.70 0.71 25.82
N THR A 88 -25.54 1.66 26.23
CA THR A 88 -26.72 1.41 27.05
C THR A 88 -28.01 1.42 26.24
N PHE A 89 -28.96 0.60 26.68
CA PHE A 89 -30.36 0.67 26.27
C PHE A 89 -31.22 0.82 27.52
N GLY A 90 -31.92 1.95 27.64
CA GLY A 90 -32.57 2.32 28.90
C GLY A 90 -31.53 2.53 30.01
N LYS A 91 -31.61 1.71 31.07
CA LYS A 91 -30.68 1.77 32.21
C LYS A 91 -29.54 0.74 32.12
N ASP A 92 -29.66 -0.23 31.21
CA ASP A 92 -28.77 -1.40 31.18
C ASP A 92 -27.71 -1.27 30.07
N LYS A 93 -26.48 -1.72 30.38
CA LYS A 93 -25.37 -1.82 29.42
C LYS A 93 -25.49 -3.11 28.62
N VAL A 94 -26.31 -3.07 27.57
CA VAL A 94 -26.49 -4.22 26.65
C VAL A 94 -25.34 -4.37 25.66
N GLY A 95 -24.57 -3.30 25.44
CA GLY A 95 -23.53 -3.22 24.42
C GLY A 95 -24.09 -3.07 23.01
N GLY A 96 -23.23 -2.76 22.04
CA GLY A 96 -23.65 -2.56 20.67
C GLY A 96 -22.49 -2.63 19.68
N ILE A 97 -22.82 -2.62 18.39
CA ILE A 97 -21.82 -2.69 17.33
C ILE A 97 -21.37 -1.28 16.94
N ARG A 98 -20.05 -1.07 16.89
CA ARG A 98 -19.42 0.16 16.39
C ARG A 98 -18.38 -0.16 15.33
N ILE A 99 -17.99 0.89 14.59
CA ILE A 99 -16.99 0.82 13.52
C ILE A 99 -15.69 1.44 14.05
N SER A 100 -14.58 0.71 14.03
CA SER A 100 -13.27 1.22 14.46
C SER A 100 -12.39 1.64 13.28
N ALA A 101 -12.53 0.98 12.13
CA ALA A 101 -11.76 1.30 10.93
C ALA A 101 -12.60 1.17 9.66
N MET A 102 -12.25 1.95 8.64
CA MET A 102 -12.95 2.00 7.35
C MET A 102 -11.94 2.06 6.21
N SER A 103 -12.22 1.37 5.10
CA SER A 103 -11.44 1.55 3.87
C SER A 103 -11.84 2.85 3.15
N ASP A 104 -11.05 3.24 2.16
CA ASP A 104 -11.35 4.37 1.26
C ASP A 104 -11.50 5.71 2.00
N ILE A 105 -10.76 5.85 3.11
CA ILE A 105 -10.50 7.13 3.78
C ILE A 105 -9.00 7.39 3.77
N SER A 106 -8.61 8.60 3.38
CA SER A 106 -7.19 8.96 3.20
C SER A 106 -6.45 9.18 4.52
N ALA A 107 -7.17 9.55 5.57
CA ALA A 107 -6.62 9.84 6.89
C ALA A 107 -7.62 9.46 7.99
N ARG A 108 -7.12 9.47 9.23
CA ARG A 108 -7.92 9.30 10.43
C ARG A 108 -9.11 10.27 10.44
N LEU A 109 -10.32 9.72 10.53
CA LEU A 109 -11.55 10.50 10.56
C LEU A 109 -11.99 10.73 12.01
N SER A 110 -12.21 11.98 12.39
CA SER A 110 -12.74 12.36 13.70
C SER A 110 -14.15 12.94 13.55
N VAL A 111 -15.16 12.24 14.08
CA VAL A 111 -16.57 12.67 14.01
C VAL A 111 -17.05 13.01 15.41
N ALA A 112 -17.54 14.23 15.63
CA ALA A 112 -18.13 14.61 16.92
C ALA A 112 -19.51 13.97 17.11
N LEU A 113 -19.57 12.87 17.89
CA LEU A 113 -20.79 12.13 18.16
C LEU A 113 -21.41 12.54 19.49
N THR A 114 -22.74 12.49 19.57
CA THR A 114 -23.46 12.70 20.84
C THR A 114 -23.33 11.45 21.70
N VAL A 115 -22.78 11.61 22.91
CA VAL A 115 -22.62 10.50 23.89
C VAL A 115 -23.81 10.47 24.84
N THR A 116 -24.14 11.61 25.42
CA THR A 116 -25.34 11.82 26.24
C THR A 116 -26.03 13.10 25.82
N ARG A 117 -27.28 13.33 26.27
CA ARG A 117 -28.02 14.55 25.96
C ARG A 117 -27.20 15.78 26.37
N GLY A 118 -26.81 16.61 25.40
CA GLY A 118 -26.01 17.81 25.62
C GLY A 118 -24.48 17.62 25.62
N ARG A 119 -23.95 16.38 25.55
CA ARG A 119 -22.51 16.11 25.50
C ARG A 119 -22.13 15.45 24.17
N ARG A 120 -21.16 16.04 23.47
CA ARG A 120 -20.52 15.45 22.28
C ARG A 120 -19.07 15.11 22.58
N ALA A 121 -18.58 14.02 22.00
CA ALA A 121 -17.19 13.61 22.06
C ALA A 121 -16.70 13.25 20.65
N PRO A 122 -15.41 13.47 20.34
CA PRO A 122 -14.84 12.99 19.09
C PRO A 122 -14.82 11.46 19.09
N PHE A 123 -15.24 10.88 17.99
CA PHE A 123 -15.14 9.46 17.71
C PHE A 123 -14.20 9.27 16.54
N ILE A 124 -13.17 8.47 16.77
CA ILE A 124 -12.07 8.29 15.84
C ILE A 124 -12.30 7.00 15.06
N VAL A 125 -12.15 7.10 13.76
CA VAL A 125 -12.14 5.97 12.83
C VAL A 125 -10.80 5.95 12.13
N GLU A 126 -10.13 4.80 12.20
CA GLU A 126 -8.83 4.61 11.58
C GLU A 126 -8.98 4.21 10.09
N PRO A 127 -8.05 4.65 9.23
CA PRO A 127 -7.99 4.17 7.86
C PRO A 127 -7.62 2.69 7.84
N LEU A 128 -8.36 1.92 7.05
CA LEU A 128 -8.07 0.51 6.83
C LEU A 128 -7.20 0.39 5.57
N PRO A 129 -6.00 -0.23 5.66
CA PRO A 129 -5.12 -0.38 4.51
C PRO A 129 -5.86 -1.13 3.41
N SER A 130 -5.80 -0.62 2.19
CA SER A 130 -6.50 -1.20 1.04
C SER A 130 -6.16 -2.70 0.87
N ALA A 131 -7.13 -3.47 0.36
CA ALA A 131 -7.06 -4.93 0.32
C ALA A 131 -5.94 -5.40 -0.61
N GLY A 132 -5.42 -4.50 -1.44
CA GLY A 132 -4.46 -4.80 -2.47
C GLY A 132 -4.99 -5.83 -3.46
N ILE A 133 -4.07 -6.34 -4.27
CA ILE A 133 -4.28 -7.50 -5.13
C ILE A 133 -4.65 -8.75 -4.31
N THR A 134 -5.36 -9.70 -4.93
CA THR A 134 -5.72 -10.95 -4.25
C THR A 134 -4.49 -11.85 -4.04
N ALA A 135 -4.59 -12.85 -3.17
CA ALA A 135 -3.52 -13.84 -3.00
C ALA A 135 -3.21 -14.60 -4.31
N ALA A 136 -4.21 -14.79 -5.19
CA ALA A 136 -4.01 -15.41 -6.49
C ALA A 136 -3.24 -14.50 -7.45
N ASP A 137 -3.56 -13.19 -7.47
CA ASP A 137 -2.79 -12.20 -8.21
C ASP A 137 -1.35 -12.11 -7.70
N ALA A 138 -1.15 -12.13 -6.38
CA ALA A 138 0.18 -12.11 -5.78
C ALA A 138 1.00 -13.33 -6.20
N ALA A 139 0.41 -14.53 -6.18
CA ALA A 139 1.07 -15.76 -6.64
C ALA A 139 1.39 -15.72 -8.15
N ASP A 140 0.55 -15.07 -8.96
CA ASP A 140 0.84 -14.85 -10.38
C ASP A 140 2.05 -13.91 -10.57
N PHE A 141 2.11 -12.81 -9.82
CA PHE A 141 3.27 -11.93 -9.83
C PHE A 141 4.54 -12.65 -9.38
N GLU A 142 4.49 -13.44 -8.31
CA GLU A 142 5.64 -14.25 -7.86
C GLU A 142 6.13 -15.20 -8.95
N ARG A 143 5.21 -15.89 -9.65
CA ARG A 143 5.55 -16.77 -10.77
C ARG A 143 6.22 -15.99 -11.91
N ARG A 144 5.61 -14.87 -12.33
CA ARG A 144 6.15 -14.01 -13.38
C ARG A 144 7.54 -13.48 -13.04
N ILE A 145 7.75 -13.09 -11.78
CA ILE A 145 9.07 -12.67 -11.27
C ILE A 145 10.05 -13.83 -11.38
N ALA A 146 9.70 -15.03 -10.90
CA ALA A 146 10.58 -16.19 -10.94
C ALA A 146 10.96 -16.60 -12.38
N ASP A 147 10.03 -16.51 -13.32
CA ASP A 147 10.21 -16.90 -14.72
C ASP A 147 10.96 -15.84 -15.57
N ALA A 148 11.06 -14.59 -15.09
CA ALA A 148 11.71 -13.52 -15.82
C ALA A 148 13.23 -13.78 -15.93
N ASN A 149 13.76 -13.81 -17.15
CA ASN A 149 15.19 -14.08 -17.41
C ASN A 149 15.94 -12.85 -17.93
N THR A 150 15.23 -11.76 -18.25
CA THR A 150 15.82 -10.51 -18.74
C THR A 150 15.46 -9.34 -17.83
N ILE A 151 16.29 -8.30 -17.86
CA ILE A 151 16.01 -7.05 -17.14
C ILE A 151 14.73 -6.39 -17.70
N GLN A 152 14.50 -6.48 -19.01
CA GLN A 152 13.31 -5.92 -19.65
C GLN A 152 12.00 -6.56 -19.17
N ASP A 153 11.98 -7.88 -18.98
CA ASP A 153 10.82 -8.60 -18.41
C ASP A 153 10.55 -8.16 -16.97
N LEU A 154 11.62 -8.00 -16.18
CA LEU A 154 11.53 -7.51 -14.81
C LEU A 154 11.04 -6.06 -14.75
N ASP A 155 11.49 -5.19 -15.65
CA ASP A 155 11.03 -3.80 -15.70
C ASP A 155 9.54 -3.72 -16.10
N ALA A 156 9.06 -4.61 -16.98
CA ALA A 156 7.64 -4.74 -17.30
C ALA A 156 6.82 -5.20 -16.09
N ILE A 157 7.29 -6.21 -15.35
CA ILE A 157 6.65 -6.66 -14.11
C ILE A 157 6.68 -5.55 -13.04
N GLY A 158 7.77 -4.80 -12.94
CA GLY A 158 7.90 -3.67 -12.02
C GLY A 158 6.88 -2.56 -12.30
N ARG A 159 6.61 -2.27 -13.58
CA ARG A 159 5.54 -1.34 -13.99
C ARG A 159 4.16 -1.85 -13.59
N ASP A 160 3.86 -3.13 -13.83
CA ASP A 160 2.59 -3.73 -13.42
C ASP A 160 2.39 -3.73 -11.89
N LEU A 161 3.46 -3.99 -11.14
CA LEU A 161 3.46 -3.93 -9.68
C LEU A 161 3.20 -2.51 -9.17
N LYS A 162 3.73 -1.47 -9.83
CA LYS A 162 3.48 -0.06 -9.50
C LYS A 162 2.05 0.37 -9.87
N ALA A 163 1.49 -0.17 -10.94
CA ALA A 163 0.15 0.17 -11.42
C ALA A 163 -0.98 -0.37 -10.54
N ARG A 164 -0.71 -1.41 -9.73
CA ARG A 164 -1.69 -2.02 -8.84
C ARG A 164 -1.42 -1.66 -7.39
N ASP A 165 -2.48 -1.56 -6.59
CA ASP A 165 -2.29 -1.54 -5.15
C ASP A 165 -1.95 -2.94 -4.67
N LEU A 166 -0.73 -3.13 -4.18
CA LEU A 166 -0.23 -4.42 -3.71
C LEU A 166 -0.68 -4.72 -2.27
N GLY A 167 -1.25 -3.76 -1.55
CA GLY A 167 -1.73 -3.94 -0.18
C GLY A 167 -0.68 -4.57 0.74
N SER A 168 -1.05 -5.64 1.45
CA SER A 168 -0.16 -6.44 2.30
C SER A 168 0.91 -7.23 1.53
N HIS A 169 0.74 -7.42 0.21
CA HIS A 169 1.65 -8.20 -0.61
C HIS A 169 2.86 -7.40 -1.11
N ARG A 170 2.86 -6.07 -0.94
CA ARG A 170 3.92 -5.16 -1.42
C ARG A 170 5.32 -5.59 -0.97
N GLY A 171 5.49 -5.92 0.30
CA GLY A 171 6.82 -6.21 0.88
C GLY A 171 7.51 -7.42 0.25
N HIS A 172 6.83 -8.57 0.19
CA HIS A 172 7.45 -9.79 -0.36
C HIS A 172 7.58 -9.73 -1.89
N LEU A 173 6.62 -9.15 -2.61
CA LEU A 173 6.71 -8.99 -4.06
C LEU A 173 7.87 -8.06 -4.47
N GLN A 174 8.08 -6.98 -3.72
CA GLN A 174 9.24 -6.11 -3.94
C GLN A 174 10.56 -6.82 -3.61
N SER A 175 10.61 -7.62 -2.54
CA SER A 175 11.80 -8.43 -2.23
C SER A 175 12.09 -9.42 -3.35
N ALA A 176 11.11 -10.24 -3.74
CA ALA A 176 11.26 -11.24 -4.79
C ALA A 176 11.71 -10.62 -6.12
N TRP A 177 11.14 -9.46 -6.50
CA TRP A 177 11.55 -8.74 -7.69
C TRP A 177 13.00 -8.24 -7.61
N LYS A 178 13.41 -7.66 -6.47
CA LYS A 178 14.79 -7.21 -6.24
C LYS A 178 15.78 -8.37 -6.31
N ASP A 179 15.46 -9.47 -5.62
CA ASP A 179 16.29 -10.67 -5.58
C ASP A 179 16.48 -11.25 -6.99
N ARG A 180 15.41 -11.32 -7.78
CA ARG A 180 15.49 -11.79 -9.17
C ARG A 180 16.30 -10.83 -10.05
N ARG A 181 16.10 -9.52 -9.93
CA ARG A 181 16.86 -8.51 -10.70
C ARG A 181 18.35 -8.57 -10.42
N ALA A 182 18.73 -8.79 -9.16
CA ALA A 182 20.12 -9.03 -8.79
C ALA A 182 20.66 -10.30 -9.46
N ALA A 183 19.93 -11.42 -9.38
CA ALA A 183 20.34 -12.69 -9.99
C ALA A 183 20.51 -12.60 -11.51
N VAL A 184 19.58 -11.95 -12.22
CA VAL A 184 19.66 -11.76 -13.68
C VAL A 184 20.85 -10.87 -14.04
N THR A 185 21.05 -9.76 -13.33
CA THR A 185 22.21 -8.87 -13.55
C THR A 185 23.55 -9.59 -13.33
N SER A 186 23.67 -10.40 -12.28
CA SER A 186 24.88 -11.20 -12.03
C SER A 186 25.13 -12.27 -13.09
N SER A 187 24.08 -12.85 -13.67
CA SER A 187 24.21 -13.87 -14.74
C SER A 187 24.70 -13.29 -16.06
N VAL A 188 24.39 -12.01 -16.35
CA VAL A 188 24.83 -11.31 -17.57
C VAL A 188 26.31 -10.88 -17.49
N SER A 189 26.84 -10.64 -16.29
CA SER A 189 28.24 -10.21 -16.07
C SER A 189 29.28 -11.35 -16.08
N SER A 190 28.96 -12.52 -16.64
CA SER A 190 29.93 -13.62 -16.83
C SER A 190 30.31 -13.78 -18.31
N PRO A 191 31.36 -13.11 -18.83
CA PRO A 191 31.82 -13.37 -20.19
C PRO A 191 32.54 -14.71 -20.25
N GLN A 192 31.96 -15.61 -21.02
CA GLN A 192 32.53 -16.88 -21.46
C GLN A 192 33.79 -16.59 -22.31
N LYS A 193 34.96 -17.01 -21.84
CA LYS A 193 36.21 -17.02 -22.63
C LYS A 193 36.11 -18.14 -23.67
N GLU A 194 35.93 -17.78 -24.94
CA GLU A 194 36.21 -18.66 -26.07
C GLU A 194 37.44 -18.17 -26.84
N ASP A 195 38.33 -19.13 -27.08
CA ASP A 195 39.67 -19.06 -27.68
C ASP A 195 39.57 -19.24 -29.21
N ALA A 196 40.18 -18.34 -29.99
CA ALA A 196 40.63 -18.60 -31.36
C ALA A 196 41.56 -17.50 -31.92
N GLY A 197 42.88 -17.75 -31.87
CA GLY A 197 43.77 -17.72 -33.05
C GLY A 197 43.91 -16.47 -33.95
N LYS A 198 44.79 -15.54 -33.55
CA LYS A 198 46.00 -14.98 -34.24
C LYS A 198 46.03 -14.65 -35.76
N ALA A 199 46.29 -13.37 -36.09
CA ALA A 199 47.31 -12.83 -37.06
C ALA A 199 47.12 -11.29 -37.21
N GLU A 200 47.85 -10.41 -36.50
CA GLU A 200 49.19 -9.85 -36.81
C GLU A 200 49.22 -8.74 -37.88
N ALA A 201 49.35 -7.46 -37.45
CA ALA A 201 50.29 -6.46 -38.00
C ALA A 201 50.18 -5.07 -37.28
N ALA A 202 51.14 -4.84 -36.37
CA ALA A 202 51.83 -3.61 -35.97
C ALA A 202 51.14 -2.22 -36.06
N ALA A 203 50.99 -1.56 -34.90
CA ALA A 203 51.68 -0.30 -34.57
C ALA A 203 51.55 0.01 -33.07
N ASP A 204 52.66 -0.21 -32.37
CA ASP A 204 53.17 0.44 -31.16
C ASP A 204 52.29 1.51 -30.46
N VAL A 205 51.68 1.17 -29.31
CA VAL A 205 51.58 1.96 -28.06
C VAL A 205 51.12 1.01 -26.94
N ALA A 206 51.90 0.85 -25.86
CA ALA A 206 51.41 0.34 -24.57
C ALA A 206 52.26 0.95 -23.44
N PRO A 207 51.79 1.05 -22.18
CA PRO A 207 50.42 0.92 -21.67
C PRO A 207 49.97 2.18 -20.89
N ALA A 208 48.70 2.58 -20.95
CA ALA A 208 48.17 3.59 -20.02
C ALA A 208 46.78 3.19 -19.53
N GLU A 209 46.77 2.77 -18.28
CA GLU A 209 45.63 2.67 -17.38
C GLU A 209 44.75 3.95 -17.46
N PRO A 210 43.41 3.89 -17.39
CA PRO A 210 42.60 5.09 -17.27
C PRO A 210 42.80 5.70 -15.87
N SER A 211 43.64 6.74 -15.80
CA SER A 211 43.78 7.60 -14.63
C SER A 211 42.49 8.38 -14.38
N PRO A 212 42.07 8.53 -13.11
CA PRO A 212 40.85 9.23 -12.70
C PRO A 212 41.05 10.75 -12.76
N ALA A 213 39.93 11.48 -12.67
CA ALA A 213 39.79 12.93 -12.43
C ALA A 213 39.54 13.80 -13.67
N ASP A 214 38.26 13.92 -14.03
CA ASP A 214 37.56 15.20 -13.89
C ASP A 214 36.24 14.91 -13.15
N VAL A 215 36.24 15.11 -11.82
CA VAL A 215 35.03 14.97 -11.01
C VAL A 215 34.21 16.23 -11.20
N THR A 216 33.39 16.27 -12.26
CA THR A 216 32.47 17.38 -12.52
C THR A 216 31.32 17.34 -11.50
N MET A 217 31.07 18.44 -10.81
CA MET A 217 29.96 18.58 -9.87
C MET A 217 28.63 18.66 -10.63
N ALA A 218 27.53 18.23 -9.99
CA ALA A 218 26.20 18.28 -10.58
C ALA A 218 25.85 19.69 -11.07
N THR A 219 25.32 19.77 -12.29
CA THR A 219 24.95 21.05 -12.91
C THR A 219 23.73 21.66 -12.21
N PRO A 220 23.53 23.00 -12.27
CA PRO A 220 22.35 23.65 -11.70
C PRO A 220 21.01 23.10 -12.24
N GLN A 221 21.01 22.62 -13.48
CA GLN A 221 19.85 21.98 -14.11
C GLN A 221 19.54 20.61 -13.48
N GLN A 222 20.56 19.80 -13.20
CA GLN A 222 20.41 18.52 -12.50
C GLN A 222 19.93 18.72 -11.06
N LEU A 223 20.50 19.67 -10.33
CA LEU A 223 20.06 20.01 -8.97
C LEU A 223 18.60 20.49 -8.93
N LYS A 224 18.17 21.27 -9.92
CA LYS A 224 16.76 21.69 -10.05
C LYS A 224 15.85 20.49 -10.34
N ARG A 225 16.30 19.53 -11.16
CA ARG A 225 15.54 18.31 -11.46
C ARG A 225 15.42 17.40 -10.25
N LEU A 226 16.50 17.22 -9.48
CA LEU A 226 16.49 16.47 -8.22
C LEU A 226 15.51 17.08 -7.21
N ASN A 227 15.52 18.41 -7.04
CA ASN A 227 14.54 19.08 -6.18
C ASN A 227 13.09 18.91 -6.67
N ALA A 228 12.86 18.92 -7.99
CA ALA A 228 11.54 18.68 -8.55
C ALA A 228 11.06 17.23 -8.31
N ILE A 229 11.94 16.24 -8.46
CA ILE A 229 11.69 14.84 -8.13
C ILE A 229 11.34 14.71 -6.64
N ARG A 230 12.16 15.31 -5.77
CA ARG A 230 11.96 15.30 -4.33
C ARG A 230 10.58 15.85 -3.93
N GLN A 231 10.15 16.94 -4.56
CA GLN A 231 8.83 17.54 -4.33
C GLN A 231 7.68 16.70 -4.91
N ALA A 232 7.85 16.13 -6.11
CA ALA A 232 6.82 15.32 -6.77
C ALA A 232 6.54 14.03 -6.00
N GLU A 233 7.60 13.38 -5.51
CA GLU A 233 7.53 12.12 -4.76
C GLU A 233 7.28 12.34 -3.25
N LYS A 234 7.10 13.59 -2.81
CA LYS A 234 6.75 13.99 -1.43
C LYS A 234 7.72 13.47 -0.35
N TRP A 235 9.03 13.53 -0.62
CA TRP A 235 10.05 13.20 0.38
C TRP A 235 10.21 14.35 1.37
N GLU A 236 9.45 14.30 2.47
CA GLU A 236 9.44 15.36 3.49
C GLU A 236 10.64 15.29 4.44
N ALA A 237 11.29 14.13 4.57
CA ALA A 237 12.47 13.95 5.41
C ALA A 237 13.76 13.92 4.58
N ASP A 238 14.68 14.86 4.85
CA ASP A 238 16.01 14.95 4.21
C ASP A 238 16.83 13.68 4.40
N ASP A 239 16.69 12.99 5.54
CA ASP A 239 17.46 11.79 5.86
C ASP A 239 17.06 10.57 5.02
N GLU A 240 15.76 10.42 4.71
CA GLU A 240 15.25 9.33 3.88
C GLU A 240 15.66 9.50 2.42
N TRP A 241 15.59 10.74 1.91
CA TRP A 241 16.09 11.10 0.59
C TRP A 241 17.60 10.86 0.47
N ARG A 242 18.38 11.22 1.50
CA ARG A 242 19.83 11.04 1.49
C ARG A 242 20.24 9.59 1.60
N ALA A 243 19.55 8.78 2.41
CA ALA A 243 19.75 7.34 2.45
C ALA A 243 19.47 6.69 1.09
N TYR A 244 18.45 7.17 0.37
CA TYR A 244 18.13 6.73 -0.98
C TYR A 244 19.22 7.09 -1.98
N VAL A 245 19.67 8.35 -2.01
CA VAL A 245 20.75 8.81 -2.89
C VAL A 245 22.06 8.07 -2.60
N GLN A 246 22.40 7.87 -1.33
CA GLN A 246 23.59 7.11 -0.93
C GLN A 246 23.49 5.64 -1.35
N ALA A 247 22.33 5.01 -1.20
CA ALA A 247 22.12 3.64 -1.65
C ALA A 247 22.25 3.50 -3.17
N LEU A 248 21.81 4.50 -3.93
CA LEU A 248 21.81 4.47 -5.39
C LEU A 248 23.17 4.83 -6.00
N THR A 249 23.87 5.79 -5.42
CA THR A 249 25.11 6.35 -5.98
C THR A 249 26.37 5.92 -5.24
N GLY A 250 26.23 5.29 -4.07
CA GLY A 250 27.33 4.98 -3.15
C GLY A 250 27.93 6.22 -2.49
N ALA A 251 27.41 7.42 -2.74
CA ALA A 251 27.96 8.69 -2.28
C ALA A 251 27.30 9.15 -0.97
N GLU A 252 28.11 9.34 0.07
CA GLU A 252 27.65 9.92 1.32
C GLU A 252 27.79 11.45 1.25
N VAL A 253 26.70 12.15 0.91
CA VAL A 253 26.68 13.61 0.73
C VAL A 253 25.82 14.31 1.77
N ALA A 254 26.28 15.48 2.24
CA ALA A 254 25.58 16.34 3.20
C ALA A 254 24.38 17.09 2.57
N ALA A 255 24.49 17.38 1.27
CA ALA A 255 23.47 18.07 0.49
C ALA A 255 23.57 17.65 -0.98
N ASP A 256 22.46 17.75 -1.72
CA ASP A 256 22.38 17.39 -3.14
C ASP A 256 23.42 18.12 -4.00
N GLY A 257 23.82 19.33 -3.60
CA GLY A 257 24.87 20.14 -4.24
C GLY A 257 26.28 19.54 -4.19
N GLN A 258 26.49 18.45 -3.44
CA GLN A 258 27.76 17.74 -3.35
C GLN A 258 27.83 16.51 -4.25
N LEU A 259 26.75 16.20 -4.98
CA LEU A 259 26.74 15.12 -5.95
C LEU A 259 27.56 15.47 -7.18
N THR A 260 28.25 14.48 -7.73
CA THR A 260 28.89 14.59 -9.04
C THR A 260 27.83 14.52 -10.15
N GLU A 261 28.18 15.01 -11.34
CA GLU A 261 27.31 14.99 -12.52
C GLU A 261 26.79 13.57 -12.81
N THR A 262 27.67 12.56 -12.76
CA THR A 262 27.31 11.16 -12.98
C THR A 262 26.35 10.62 -11.91
N GLN A 263 26.55 11.01 -10.64
CA GLN A 263 25.69 10.56 -9.54
C GLN A 263 24.33 11.24 -9.58
N ALA A 264 24.28 12.54 -9.86
CA ALA A 264 23.04 13.27 -10.04
C ALA A 264 22.27 12.75 -11.26
N GLN A 265 22.98 12.42 -12.36
CA GLN A 265 22.36 11.84 -13.55
C GLN A 265 21.79 10.44 -13.27
N ALA A 266 22.52 9.58 -12.54
CA ALA A 266 22.02 8.26 -12.16
C ALA A 266 20.73 8.34 -11.31
N VAL A 267 20.64 9.33 -10.41
CA VAL A 267 19.39 9.58 -9.67
C VAL A 267 18.31 10.08 -10.62
N ILE A 268 18.60 11.03 -11.51
CA ILE A 268 17.60 11.57 -12.46
C ILE A 268 17.09 10.51 -13.43
N ASP A 269 17.95 9.62 -13.92
CA ASP A 269 17.60 8.56 -14.88
C ASP A 269 16.59 7.56 -14.28
N GLU A 270 16.69 7.27 -12.98
CA GLU A 270 15.71 6.44 -12.25
C GLU A 270 14.30 7.06 -12.24
N PHE A 271 14.20 8.39 -12.37
CA PHE A 271 12.93 9.13 -12.45
C PHE A 271 12.67 9.74 -13.84
N GLY A 272 13.52 9.45 -14.83
CA GLY A 272 13.59 10.17 -16.11
C GLY A 272 13.26 9.34 -17.34
N ALA A 273 13.02 8.03 -17.21
CA ALA A 273 12.78 7.15 -18.35
C ALA A 273 11.36 7.18 -18.95
N ASP A 274 10.55 8.20 -18.66
CA ASP A 274 9.19 8.37 -19.22
C ASP A 274 8.85 9.86 -19.48
N GLN A 275 9.44 10.46 -20.53
CA GLN A 275 8.82 11.60 -21.22
C GLN A 275 7.96 11.10 -22.39
#